data_AF-A0AAE3AUC3-F1
#
_entry.id   AF-A0AAE3AUC3-F1
#
_cell.length_a   1.000
_cell.length_b   1.000
_cell.length_c   1.000
_cell.angle_alpha   90.00
_cell.angle_beta   90.00
_cell.angle_gamma   90.00
#
_symmetry.space_group_name_H-M   'P 1'
#
loop_
_entity.id
_entity.type
_entity.pdbx_description
1 polymer ?
#
loop_
_entity_poly.entity_id
_entity_poly.type
_entity_poly.pdbx_seq_one_letter_code
_entity_poly.pdbx_strand_id
1 'polypeptide(L)'
;MEKLKRSRLFNRLNSMSIRMSFVLYALFSLLIGIIICIFLISMVDRYRINLNYKYENMSTRYDIPENGSFTATYSNDQTKYTIFDTKGNEICKFNVDYQKERPVHEYVYPNHVSYIEVLPNFTSRDRLIDSALGSLNIAIIPIVLSISMICCVTFFYKKNYQNPLSY
;
A
#
# COMPACT_ATOMS: atom_id res chain seq x y z
N MET A 1 43.49 -6.78 5.88
CA MET A 1 43.20 -7.73 4.76
C MET A 1 42.11 -7.20 3.80
N GLU A 2 41.11 -6.44 4.25
CA GLU A 2 40.07 -5.84 3.38
C GLU A 2 40.57 -4.87 2.32
N LYS A 3 41.53 -3.97 2.65
CA LYS A 3 42.10 -3.01 1.68
C LYS A 3 42.74 -3.70 0.47
N LEU A 4 43.41 -4.85 0.68
CA LEU A 4 44.01 -5.66 -0.38
C LEU A 4 42.98 -6.39 -1.25
N LYS A 5 41.86 -6.83 -0.66
CA LYS A 5 40.76 -7.49 -1.40
C LYS A 5 39.98 -6.49 -2.27
N ARG A 6 39.74 -5.27 -1.75
CA ARG A 6 39.14 -4.14 -2.47
C ARG A 6 39.99 -3.73 -3.68
N SER A 7 41.31 -3.65 -3.50
CA SER A 7 42.28 -3.37 -4.57
C SER A 7 42.25 -4.40 -5.70
N ARG A 8 42.20 -5.70 -5.38
CA ARG A 8 42.17 -6.77 -6.39
C ARG A 8 40.86 -6.80 -7.20
N LEU A 9 39.72 -6.53 -6.56
CA LEU A 9 38.41 -6.46 -7.20
C LEU A 9 38.29 -5.22 -8.12
N PHE A 10 38.78 -4.07 -7.66
CA PHE A 10 38.84 -2.85 -8.48
C PHE A 10 39.76 -3.01 -9.69
N ASN A 11 40.93 -3.63 -9.52
CA ASN A 11 41.85 -3.89 -10.63
C ASN A 11 41.25 -4.83 -11.68
N ARG A 12 40.46 -5.84 -11.26
CA ARG A 12 39.75 -6.75 -12.19
C ARG A 12 38.61 -6.07 -12.95
N LEU A 13 37.89 -5.15 -12.32
CA LEU A 13 36.85 -4.34 -12.97
C LEU A 13 37.44 -3.32 -13.95
N ASN A 14 38.67 -2.86 -13.72
CA ASN A 14 39.38 -1.94 -14.60
C ASN A 14 40.01 -2.63 -15.82
N SER A 15 40.29 -3.93 -15.73
CA SER A 15 40.85 -4.73 -16.85
C SER A 15 39.78 -5.31 -17.78
N MET A 16 38.48 -5.08 -17.51
CA MET A 16 37.40 -5.56 -18.36
C MET A 16 37.17 -4.61 -19.54
N SER A 17 36.81 -5.17 -20.69
CA SER A 17 36.34 -4.37 -21.84
C SER A 17 35.23 -3.40 -21.41
N ILE A 18 35.26 -2.19 -21.95
CA ILE A 18 34.29 -1.10 -21.73
C ILE A 18 32.84 -1.62 -21.74
N ARG A 19 32.51 -2.55 -22.64
CA ARG A 19 31.18 -3.16 -22.76
C ARG A 19 30.79 -3.98 -21.53
N MET A 20 31.68 -4.83 -21.02
CA MET A 20 31.40 -5.66 -19.85
C MET A 20 31.36 -4.84 -18.56
N SER A 21 32.21 -3.80 -18.46
CA SER A 21 32.16 -2.85 -17.35
C SER A 21 30.78 -2.16 -17.31
N PHE A 22 30.31 -1.63 -18.45
CA PHE A 22 28.99 -0.99 -18.55
C PHE A 22 27.86 -1.93 -18.11
N VAL A 23 27.84 -3.16 -18.61
CA VAL A 23 26.83 -4.17 -18.25
C VAL A 23 26.81 -4.44 -16.74
N LEU A 24 27.99 -4.56 -16.11
CA LEU A 24 28.07 -4.75 -14.67
C LEU A 24 27.55 -3.53 -13.89
N TYR A 25 27.94 -2.30 -14.27
CA TYR A 25 27.42 -1.09 -13.64
C TYR A 25 25.89 -0.99 -13.77
N ALA A 26 25.34 -1.31 -14.95
CA ALA A 26 23.90 -1.31 -15.19
C ALA A 26 23.18 -2.34 -14.31
N LEU A 27 23.71 -3.57 -14.20
CA LEU A 27 23.13 -4.62 -13.36
C LEU A 27 23.16 -4.24 -11.87
N PHE A 28 24.28 -3.69 -11.38
CA PHE A 28 24.38 -3.24 -9.99
C PHE A 28 23.44 -2.07 -9.70
N SER A 29 23.35 -1.10 -10.62
CA SER A 29 22.44 0.04 -10.47
C SER A 29 20.98 -0.41 -10.47
N LEU A 30 20.62 -1.33 -11.37
CA LEU A 30 19.28 -1.92 -11.43
C LEU A 30 18.94 -2.63 -10.12
N LEU A 31 19.85 -3.45 -9.59
CA LEU A 31 19.64 -4.17 -8.34
C LEU A 31 19.44 -3.22 -7.16
N ILE A 32 20.25 -2.16 -7.06
CA ILE A 32 20.07 -1.11 -6.03
C ILE A 32 18.72 -0.40 -6.21
N GLY A 33 18.35 -0.06 -7.45
CA GLY A 33 17.07 0.58 -7.75
C GLY A 33 15.87 -0.28 -7.33
N ILE A 34 15.91 -1.58 -7.60
CA ILE A 34 14.87 -2.53 -7.20
C ILE A 34 14.77 -2.60 -5.67
N ILE A 35 15.89 -2.67 -4.95
CA ILE A 35 15.90 -2.69 -3.47
C ILE A 35 15.24 -1.42 -2.92
N ILE A 36 15.57 -0.25 -3.48
CA ILE A 36 14.97 1.03 -3.09
C ILE A 36 13.46 1.04 -3.38
N CYS A 37 13.03 0.57 -4.56
CA CYS A 37 11.61 0.45 -4.90
C CYS A 37 10.86 -0.40 -3.88
N ILE A 38 11.36 -1.60 -3.57
CA ILE A 38 10.72 -2.50 -2.61
C ILE A 38 10.58 -1.83 -1.25
N PHE A 39 11.63 -1.14 -0.79
CA PHE A 39 11.58 -0.44 0.50
C PHE A 39 10.53 0.67 0.52
N LEU A 40 10.49 1.52 -0.52
CA LEU A 40 9.56 2.63 -0.62
C LEU A 40 8.11 2.15 -0.73
N ILE A 41 7.84 1.17 -1.62
CA ILE A 41 6.51 0.57 -1.76
C ILE A 41 6.06 -0.05 -0.44
N SER A 42 6.93 -0.80 0.24
CA SER A 42 6.62 -1.40 1.54
C SER A 42 6.32 -0.35 2.62
N MET A 43 6.92 0.83 2.56
CA MET A 43 6.62 1.92 3.49
C MET A 43 5.24 2.52 3.21
N VAL A 44 4.94 2.81 1.94
CA VAL A 44 3.65 3.34 1.51
C VAL A 44 2.52 2.36 1.81
N ASP A 45 2.70 1.08 1.48
CA ASP A 45 1.71 0.03 1.74
C ASP A 45 1.42 -0.12 3.23
N ARG A 46 2.45 -0.10 4.08
CA ARG A 46 2.25 -0.13 5.54
C ARG A 46 1.42 1.05 6.02
N TYR A 47 1.62 2.23 5.46
CA TYR A 47 0.81 3.39 5.82
C TYR A 47 -0.65 3.22 5.40
N ARG A 48 -0.90 2.78 4.15
CA ARG A 48 -2.26 2.55 3.63
C ARG A 48 -2.99 1.48 4.42
N ILE A 49 -2.32 0.39 4.76
CA ILE A 49 -2.85 -0.69 5.60
C ILE A 49 -3.18 -0.17 7.00
N ASN A 50 -2.28 0.59 7.63
CA ASN A 50 -2.53 1.15 8.95
C ASN A 50 -3.72 2.14 8.95
N LEU A 51 -3.87 2.90 7.86
CA LEU A 51 -5.03 3.76 7.66
C LEU A 51 -6.32 2.92 7.56
N ASN A 52 -6.33 1.84 6.79
CA ASN A 52 -7.49 0.93 6.72
C ASN A 52 -7.82 0.35 8.10
N TYR A 53 -6.83 -0.17 8.84
CA TYR A 53 -7.04 -0.70 10.19
C TYR A 53 -7.58 0.33 11.18
N LYS A 54 -7.17 1.60 11.07
CA LYS A 54 -7.73 2.68 11.89
C LYS A 54 -9.25 2.78 11.71
N TYR A 55 -9.75 2.69 10.47
CA TYR A 55 -11.19 2.77 10.20
C TYR A 55 -11.91 1.46 10.55
N GLU A 56 -11.30 0.30 10.31
CA GLU A 56 -11.85 -0.99 10.76
C GLU A 56 -12.05 -1.03 12.27
N ASN A 57 -11.10 -0.52 13.06
CA ASN A 57 -11.24 -0.44 14.52
C ASN A 57 -12.29 0.58 14.99
N MET A 58 -12.77 1.45 14.10
CA MET A 58 -13.90 2.35 14.36
C MET A 58 -15.22 1.76 13.90
N SER A 59 -15.23 0.52 13.38
CA SER A 59 -16.47 -0.13 12.99
C SER A 59 -17.38 -0.31 14.21
N THR A 60 -18.67 -0.10 13.99
CA THR A 60 -19.70 -0.36 14.99
C THR A 60 -20.46 -1.59 14.57
N ARG A 61 -20.50 -2.57 15.46
CA ARG A 61 -21.21 -3.82 15.26
C ARG A 61 -22.52 -3.81 16.04
N TYR A 62 -23.61 -4.10 15.35
CA TYR A 62 -24.94 -4.26 15.92
C TYR A 62 -25.33 -5.73 15.85
N ASP A 63 -25.33 -6.41 16.99
CA ASP A 63 -25.73 -7.80 17.07
C ASP A 63 -27.25 -7.96 16.96
N ILE A 64 -27.67 -8.92 16.15
CA ILE A 64 -29.04 -9.37 16.02
C ILE A 64 -29.18 -10.60 16.94
N PRO A 65 -30.14 -10.60 17.89
CA PRO A 65 -30.32 -11.73 18.80
C PRO A 65 -30.66 -13.02 18.03
N GLU A 66 -30.36 -14.17 18.61
CA GLU A 66 -30.70 -15.47 18.01
C GLU A 66 -32.21 -15.56 17.72
N ASN A 67 -32.57 -15.92 16.48
CA ASN A 67 -33.95 -15.92 15.98
C ASN A 67 -34.65 -14.54 16.01
N GLY A 68 -33.89 -13.46 16.23
CA GLY A 68 -34.35 -12.10 16.00
C GLY A 68 -34.47 -11.79 14.52
N SER A 69 -34.94 -10.58 14.22
CA SER A 69 -35.07 -10.11 12.84
C SER A 69 -34.64 -8.66 12.75
N PHE A 70 -34.39 -8.19 11.53
CA PHE A 70 -34.16 -6.77 11.28
C PHE A 70 -34.96 -6.31 10.07
N THR A 71 -35.27 -5.02 10.03
CA THR A 71 -35.81 -4.36 8.84
C THR A 71 -34.86 -3.24 8.43
N ALA A 72 -34.62 -3.13 7.13
CA ALA A 72 -33.81 -2.08 6.53
C ALA A 72 -34.69 -1.25 5.59
N THR A 73 -34.83 0.04 5.90
CA THR A 73 -35.53 0.99 5.01
C THR A 73 -34.48 1.81 4.27
N TYR A 74 -34.33 1.51 2.99
CA TYR A 74 -33.35 2.16 2.12
C TYR A 74 -33.89 3.50 1.59
N SER A 75 -33.04 4.52 1.65
CA SER A 75 -33.23 5.82 1.00
C SER A 75 -31.98 6.17 0.20
N ASN A 76 -32.01 7.28 -0.55
CA ASN A 76 -30.89 7.67 -1.41
C ASN A 76 -29.61 7.98 -0.62
N ASP A 77 -29.75 8.60 0.56
CA ASP A 77 -28.61 9.09 1.35
C ASP A 77 -28.40 8.34 2.66
N GLN A 78 -29.32 7.45 3.03
CA GLN A 78 -29.29 6.76 4.31
C GLN A 78 -30.06 5.45 4.29
N THR A 79 -29.69 4.53 5.19
CA THR A 79 -30.49 3.34 5.51
C THR A 79 -30.83 3.30 6.98
N LYS A 80 -32.12 3.14 7.27
CA LYS A 80 -32.61 3.01 8.65
C LYS A 80 -32.78 1.53 8.98
N TYR A 81 -32.07 1.08 10.00
CA TYR A 81 -32.17 -0.27 10.51
C TYR A 81 -32.97 -0.29 11.80
N THR A 82 -33.86 -1.26 11.91
CA THR A 82 -34.56 -1.59 13.16
C THR A 82 -34.34 -3.07 13.44
N ILE A 83 -33.81 -3.41 14.61
CA ILE A 83 -33.60 -4.78 15.07
C ILE A 83 -34.69 -5.12 16.07
N PHE A 84 -35.26 -6.31 15.90
CA PHE A 84 -36.32 -6.87 16.72
C PHE A 84 -35.85 -8.12 17.46
N ASP A 85 -36.37 -8.33 18.68
CA ASP A 85 -36.21 -9.57 19.42
C ASP A 85 -37.06 -10.71 18.84
N THR A 86 -36.95 -11.91 19.43
CA THR A 86 -37.73 -13.10 19.03
C THR A 86 -39.24 -12.96 19.23
N LYS A 87 -39.68 -11.96 20.00
CA LYS A 87 -41.09 -11.67 20.30
C LYS A 87 -41.64 -10.54 19.42
N GLY A 88 -40.82 -9.96 18.54
CA GLY A 88 -41.17 -8.84 17.68
C GLY A 88 -41.07 -7.46 18.34
N ASN A 89 -40.44 -7.35 19.51
CA ASN A 89 -40.20 -6.05 20.15
C ASN A 89 -38.98 -5.37 19.56
N GLU A 90 -39.06 -4.06 19.33
CA GLU A 90 -37.92 -3.24 18.91
C GLU A 90 -36.87 -3.14 20.02
N ILE A 91 -35.63 -3.52 19.72
CA ILE A 91 -34.52 -3.47 20.68
C ILE A 91 -33.41 -2.50 20.28
N CYS A 92 -33.25 -2.23 18.99
CA CYS A 92 -32.24 -1.31 18.50
C CYS A 92 -32.71 -0.63 17.22
N LYS A 93 -32.46 0.67 17.12
CA LYS A 93 -32.75 1.45 15.93
C LYS A 93 -31.59 2.40 15.68
N PHE A 94 -31.02 2.31 14.49
CA PHE A 94 -29.92 3.17 14.07
C PHE A 94 -30.07 3.54 12.60
N ASN A 95 -29.38 4.61 12.22
CA ASN A 95 -29.40 5.15 10.87
C ASN A 95 -27.97 5.13 10.35
N VAL A 96 -27.80 4.63 9.14
CA VAL A 96 -26.51 4.60 8.45
C VAL A 96 -26.55 5.68 7.38
N ASP A 97 -25.86 6.80 7.64
CA ASP A 97 -25.73 7.93 6.71
C ASP A 97 -24.62 7.63 5.70
N TYR A 98 -24.97 7.46 4.43
CA TYR A 98 -24.02 7.07 3.38
C TYR A 98 -22.91 8.09 3.13
N GLN A 99 -23.05 9.33 3.57
CA GLN A 99 -21.96 10.30 3.50
C GLN A 99 -20.91 10.06 4.58
N LYS A 100 -21.30 9.48 5.72
CA LYS A 100 -20.44 9.32 6.90
C LYS A 100 -19.98 7.89 7.12
N GLU A 101 -20.79 6.93 6.75
CA GLU A 101 -20.63 5.53 7.09
C GLU A 101 -21.30 4.63 6.05
N ARG A 102 -20.90 3.37 6.02
CA ARG A 102 -21.42 2.38 5.07
C ARG A 102 -21.66 1.06 5.80
N PRO A 103 -22.74 0.34 5.48
CA PRO A 103 -22.89 -1.03 5.94
C PRO A 103 -21.85 -1.88 5.18
N VAL A 104 -21.02 -2.62 5.92
CA VAL A 104 -19.98 -3.48 5.34
C VAL A 104 -20.50 -4.90 5.17
N HIS A 105 -21.20 -5.42 6.18
CA HIS A 105 -21.70 -6.77 6.18
C HIS A 105 -23.06 -6.87 6.87
N GLU A 106 -23.97 -7.59 6.22
CA GLU A 106 -25.23 -8.08 6.78
C GLU A 106 -25.18 -9.62 6.75
N TYR A 107 -24.74 -10.25 7.84
CA TYR A 107 -24.67 -11.71 7.92
C TYR A 107 -25.92 -12.26 8.59
N VAL A 108 -26.73 -13.00 7.82
CA VAL A 108 -27.89 -13.75 8.34
C VAL A 108 -27.62 -15.23 8.15
N TYR A 109 -27.27 -15.92 9.24
CA TYR A 109 -27.05 -17.37 9.24
C TYR A 109 -28.14 -18.05 10.06
N PRO A 110 -28.75 -19.15 9.56
CA PRO A 110 -29.55 -20.01 10.41
C PRO A 110 -28.66 -20.55 11.55
N ASN A 111 -29.11 -20.38 12.79
CA ASN A 111 -28.46 -20.86 14.01
C ASN A 111 -27.10 -20.22 14.38
N HIS A 112 -26.77 -19.02 13.88
CA HIS A 112 -25.60 -18.24 14.34
C HIS A 112 -25.98 -16.79 14.67
N VAL A 113 -25.15 -16.12 15.49
CA VAL A 113 -25.31 -14.69 15.81
C VAL A 113 -25.20 -13.89 14.52
N SER A 114 -26.33 -13.33 14.09
CA SER A 114 -26.40 -12.43 12.94
C SER A 114 -26.00 -11.03 13.41
N TYR A 115 -25.31 -10.25 12.59
CA TYR A 115 -24.92 -8.88 12.97
C TYR A 115 -24.83 -7.98 11.75
N ILE A 116 -24.98 -6.68 12.00
CA ILE A 116 -24.79 -5.62 11.02
C ILE A 116 -23.54 -4.84 11.42
N GLU A 117 -22.54 -4.84 10.54
CA GLU A 117 -21.31 -4.06 10.75
C GLU A 117 -21.35 -2.78 9.93
N VAL A 118 -21.21 -1.65 10.61
CA VAL A 118 -21.20 -0.32 10.02
C VAL A 118 -19.81 0.28 10.16
N LEU A 119 -19.21 0.66 9.03
CA LEU A 119 -17.88 1.22 8.99
C LEU A 119 -17.94 2.70 8.61
N PRO A 120 -17.24 3.59 9.34
CA PRO A 120 -17.14 4.98 8.93
C PRO A 120 -16.40 5.09 7.59
N ASN A 121 -16.88 5.99 6.74
CA ASN A 121 -16.20 6.37 5.51
C ASN A 121 -14.95 7.19 5.81
N PHE A 122 -13.99 7.11 4.89
CA PHE A 122 -12.78 7.92 4.99
C PHE A 122 -13.12 9.41 4.96
N THR A 123 -12.54 10.16 5.88
CA THR A 123 -12.62 11.63 5.82
C THR A 123 -12.05 12.11 4.48
N SER A 124 -12.51 13.27 3.99
CA SER A 124 -12.02 13.83 2.72
C SER A 124 -10.50 13.94 2.67
N ARG A 125 -9.85 14.24 3.81
CA ARG A 125 -8.39 14.28 3.92
C ARG A 125 -7.77 12.89 3.81
N ASP A 126 -8.25 11.92 4.59
CA ASP A 126 -7.70 10.56 4.58
C ASP A 126 -7.92 9.86 3.23
N ARG A 127 -9.04 10.15 2.56
CA ARG A 127 -9.31 9.69 1.18
C ARG A 127 -8.33 10.29 0.17
N LEU A 128 -8.03 11.58 0.28
CA LEU A 128 -7.02 12.22 -0.57
C LEU A 128 -5.63 11.63 -0.31
N ILE A 129 -5.28 11.39 0.96
CA ILE A 129 -4.01 10.77 1.34
C ILE A 129 -3.92 9.34 0.76
N ASP A 130 -4.95 8.50 0.93
CA ASP A 130 -4.93 7.14 0.38
C ASP A 130 -4.79 7.13 -1.15
N SER A 131 -5.52 8.02 -1.84
CA SER A 131 -5.44 8.17 -3.29
C SER A 131 -4.07 8.67 -3.76
N ALA A 132 -3.50 9.66 -3.06
CA ALA A 132 -2.17 10.18 -3.34
C ALA A 132 -1.09 9.12 -3.12
N LEU A 133 -1.19 8.33 -2.04
CA LEU A 133 -0.29 7.22 -1.74
C LEU A 133 -0.42 6.08 -2.75
N GLY A 134 -1.64 5.74 -3.18
CA GLY A 134 -1.88 4.78 -4.26
C GLY A 134 -1.24 5.22 -5.58
N SER A 135 -1.38 6.50 -5.92
CA SER A 135 -0.76 7.10 -7.12
C SER A 135 0.78 7.10 -7.00
N LEU A 136 1.31 7.43 -5.82
CA LEU A 136 2.74 7.41 -5.54
C LEU A 136 3.32 6.00 -5.73
N ASN A 137 2.63 4.95 -5.25
CA ASN A 137 3.07 3.56 -5.44
C ASN A 137 3.26 3.18 -6.90
N ILE A 138 2.34 3.61 -7.78
CA ILE A 138 2.43 3.37 -9.22
C ILE A 138 3.62 4.14 -9.82
N ALA A 139 3.88 5.36 -9.33
CA ALA A 139 4.94 6.22 -9.84
C ALA A 139 6.35 5.88 -9.32
N ILE A 140 6.49 5.24 -8.15
CA ILE A 140 7.79 4.92 -7.53
C ILE A 140 8.69 4.11 -8.48
N ILE A 141 8.16 3.05 -9.10
CA ILE A 141 8.94 2.15 -9.95
C ILE A 141 9.56 2.90 -11.14
N PRO A 142 8.79 3.58 -12.01
CA PRO A 142 9.38 4.27 -13.16
C PRO A 142 10.33 5.40 -12.75
N ILE A 143 10.04 6.13 -11.68
CA ILE A 143 10.88 7.24 -11.20
C ILE A 143 12.23 6.70 -10.69
N VAL A 144 12.21 5.74 -9.77
CA VAL A 144 13.43 5.21 -9.14
C VAL A 144 14.30 4.47 -10.17
N LEU A 145 13.69 3.71 -11.08
CA LEU A 145 14.46 3.04 -12.14
C LEU A 145 15.07 4.06 -13.12
N SER A 146 14.37 5.14 -13.46
CA SER A 146 14.91 6.21 -14.31
C SER A 146 16.09 6.92 -13.64
N ILE A 147 15.96 7.27 -12.36
CA ILE A 147 17.05 7.89 -11.58
C ILE A 147 18.24 6.94 -11.49
N SER A 148 18.01 5.65 -11.23
CA SER A 148 19.06 4.64 -11.19
C SER A 148 19.81 4.57 -12.52
N MET A 149 19.11 4.59 -13.66
CA MET A 149 19.74 4.58 -14.98
C MET A 149 20.59 5.83 -15.22
N ILE A 150 20.09 7.03 -14.87
CA ILE A 150 20.84 8.29 -14.99
C ILE A 150 22.10 8.25 -14.11
N CYS A 151 21.99 7.75 -12.88
CA CYS A 151 23.15 7.57 -11.99
C CYS A 151 24.18 6.61 -12.60
N CYS A 152 23.75 5.46 -13.11
CA CYS A 152 24.62 4.49 -13.76
C CYS A 152 25.43 5.13 -14.90
N VAL A 153 24.75 5.84 -15.80
CA VAL A 153 25.38 6.53 -16.93
C VAL A 153 26.38 7.59 -16.45
N THR A 154 25.97 8.42 -15.50
CA THR A 154 26.83 9.51 -14.97
C THR A 154 28.10 8.97 -14.31
N PHE A 155 27.99 7.92 -13.49
CA PHE A 155 29.15 7.29 -12.85
C PHE A 155 30.06 6.61 -13.87
N PHE A 156 29.49 5.94 -14.88
CA PHE A 156 30.26 5.29 -15.95
C PHE A 156 31.05 6.31 -16.77
N TYR A 157 30.41 7.41 -17.20
CA TYR A 157 31.09 8.49 -17.94
C TYR A 157 32.20 9.15 -17.11
N LYS A 158 31.92 9.47 -15.84
CA LYS A 158 32.92 10.08 -14.94
C LYS A 158 34.15 9.18 -14.76
N LYS A 159 33.95 7.86 -14.63
CA LYS A 159 35.04 6.89 -14.48
C LYS A 159 35.93 6.81 -15.74
N ASN A 160 35.32 6.79 -16.94
CA ASN A 160 36.08 6.63 -18.18
C ASN A 160 36.82 7.90 -18.60
N TYR A 161 36.32 9.11 -18.27
CA TYR A 161 37.00 10.36 -18.65
C TYR A 161 38.13 10.77 -17.70
N GLN A 162 38.12 10.30 -16.44
CA GLN A 162 39.21 10.55 -15.48
C GLN A 162 40.47 9.70 -15.72
N ASN A 163 40.42 8.72 -16.64
CA ASN A 163 41.58 7.95 -17.11
C ASN A 163 41.77 8.09 -18.63
N PRO A 164 42.19 9.26 -19.14
CA PRO A 164 42.38 9.47 -20.58
C PRO A 164 43.62 8.77 -21.19
N LEU A 165 44.41 8.02 -20.40
CA LEU A 165 45.73 7.51 -20.80
C LEU A 165 45.80 5.98 -21.03
N SER A 166 44.70 5.31 -21.38
CA SER A 166 44.74 3.92 -21.87
C SER A 166 44.13 3.76 -23.26
N TYR A 167 44.53 4.65 -24.18
CA TYR A 167 44.54 4.40 -25.61
C TYR A 167 45.98 4.36 -26.09
#